data_AF-A0AAW5EIN2-F1
#
_entry.id   AF-A0AAW5EIN2-F1
#
_cell.length_a   1.000
_cell.length_b   1.000
_cell.length_c   1.000
_cell.angle_alpha   90.00
_cell.angle_beta   90.00
_cell.angle_gamma   90.00
#
_symmetry.space_group_name_H-M   'P 1'
#
loop_
_entity.id
_entity.type
_entity.pdbx_description
1 polymer ?
#
loop_
_entity_poly.entity_id
_entity_poly.type
_entity_poly.pdbx_seq_one_letter_code
_entity_poly.pdbx_strand_id
1 'polypeptide(L)'
;DRLKKGDFSSKDLQKVKNNVKSDFIFSLDTASAVSNTYGSYLARGDLKPLLEYESNIAHLCEQDLVKSAKKYFDRSNSTTLILRKD
;
A
#
# COMPACT_ATOMS: atom_id res chain seq x y z
N ASP A 1 -0.31 17.67 2.00
CA ASP A 1 -1.59 18.31 1.63
C ASP A 1 -2.10 18.03 0.23
N ARG A 2 -1.26 18.05 -0.83
CA ARG A 2 -1.70 17.78 -2.22
C ARG A 2 -2.48 16.47 -2.37
N LEU A 3 -1.94 15.37 -1.85
CA LEU A 3 -2.62 14.06 -1.84
C LEU A 3 -3.96 14.08 -1.09
N LYS A 4 -4.02 14.78 0.05
CA LYS A 4 -5.28 14.96 0.82
C LYS A 4 -6.33 15.78 0.04
N LYS A 5 -5.93 16.54 -0.97
CA LYS A 5 -6.80 17.32 -1.84
C LYS A 5 -7.19 16.60 -3.13
N GLY A 6 -6.69 15.38 -3.37
CA GLY A 6 -6.90 14.68 -4.65
C GLY A 6 -6.07 15.25 -5.80
N ASP A 7 -5.02 16.02 -5.51
CA ASP A 7 -4.18 16.64 -6.55
C ASP A 7 -3.15 15.62 -7.09
N PHE A 8 -3.64 14.66 -7.88
CA PHE A 8 -2.87 13.68 -8.64
C PHE A 8 -3.65 13.21 -9.87
N SER A 9 -2.95 12.72 -10.89
CA SER A 9 -3.62 12.32 -12.13
C SER A 9 -4.16 10.88 -12.04
N SER A 10 -5.24 10.60 -12.77
CA SER A 10 -5.75 9.24 -12.97
C SER A 10 -4.70 8.32 -13.62
N LYS A 11 -3.81 8.89 -14.44
CA LYS A 11 -2.67 8.18 -15.05
C LYS A 11 -1.68 7.69 -13.98
N ASP A 12 -1.40 8.49 -12.96
CA ASP A 12 -0.52 8.10 -11.86
C ASP A 12 -1.14 6.99 -11.04
N LEU A 13 -2.45 7.07 -10.75
CA LEU A 13 -3.18 6.01 -10.07
C LEU A 13 -3.11 4.69 -10.87
N GLN A 14 -3.37 4.74 -12.17
CA GLN A 14 -3.31 3.55 -13.01
C GLN A 14 -1.89 2.96 -13.06
N LYS A 15 -0.86 3.82 -13.13
CA LYS A 15 0.54 3.38 -13.10
C LYS A 15 0.87 2.66 -11.79
N VAL A 16 0.42 3.18 -10.65
CA VAL A 16 0.61 2.53 -9.34
C VAL A 16 -0.12 1.17 -9.30
N LYS A 17 -1.37 1.10 -9.77
CA LYS A 17 -2.12 -0.17 -9.81
C LYS A 17 -1.41 -1.24 -10.63
N ASN A 18 -0.87 -0.85 -11.79
CA ASN A 18 -0.09 -1.76 -12.65
C ASN A 18 1.20 -2.24 -11.95
N ASN A 19 1.97 -1.31 -11.37
CA ASN A 19 3.21 -1.65 -10.68
C ASN A 19 2.97 -2.58 -9.49
N VAL A 20 1.97 -2.29 -8.65
CA VAL A 20 1.63 -3.13 -7.50
C VAL A 20 1.19 -4.53 -7.94
N LYS A 21 0.42 -4.63 -9.03
CA LYS A 21 0.04 -5.94 -9.59
C LYS A 21 1.26 -6.72 -10.06
N SER A 22 2.19 -6.08 -10.76
CA SER A 22 3.44 -6.71 -11.19
C SER A 22 4.28 -7.17 -10.01
N ASP A 23 4.49 -6.31 -9.01
CA ASP A 23 5.25 -6.64 -7.79
C ASP A 23 4.63 -7.83 -7.05
N PHE A 24 3.30 -7.89 -6.97
CA PHE A 24 2.61 -9.03 -6.38
C PHE A 24 2.87 -10.33 -7.14
N ILE A 25 2.79 -10.32 -8.48
CA ILE A 25 3.09 -11.51 -9.30
C ILE A 25 4.54 -11.94 -9.09
N PHE A 26 5.50 -11.02 -9.16
CA PHE A 26 6.92 -11.33 -8.94
C PHE A 26 7.20 -11.85 -7.52
N SER A 27 6.41 -11.42 -6.52
CA SER A 27 6.52 -11.97 -5.16
C SER A 27 6.15 -13.44 -5.07
N LEU A 28 5.43 -13.98 -6.07
CA LEU A 28 5.03 -15.38 -6.14
C LEU A 28 6.05 -16.28 -6.87
N ASP A 29 7.10 -15.70 -7.48
CA ASP A 29 8.07 -16.45 -8.29
C ASP A 29 9.03 -17.31 -7.46
N THR A 30 9.19 -17.02 -6.16
CA THR A 30 10.09 -17.78 -5.28
C THR A 30 9.34 -18.40 -4.11
N ALA A 31 9.64 -19.66 -3.81
CA ALA A 31 9.03 -20.37 -2.68
C ALA A 31 9.26 -19.65 -1.34
N SER A 32 10.42 -19.02 -1.16
CA SER A 32 10.75 -18.23 0.03
C SER A 32 9.85 -17.00 0.17
N ALA A 33 9.62 -16.25 -0.91
CA ALA A 33 8.77 -15.05 -0.88
C ALA A 33 7.29 -15.42 -0.65
N VAL A 34 6.80 -16.49 -1.29
CA VAL A 34 5.46 -17.04 -1.05
C VAL A 34 5.31 -17.45 0.42
N SER A 35 6.24 -18.26 0.94
CA SER A 35 6.19 -18.78 2.32
C SER A 35 6.22 -17.65 3.34
N ASN A 36 7.08 -16.64 3.14
CA ASN A 36 7.16 -15.49 4.03
C ASN A 36 5.86 -14.66 4.01
N THR A 37 5.27 -14.47 2.84
CA THR A 37 4.01 -13.72 2.69
C THR A 37 2.86 -14.43 3.38
N TYR A 38 2.63 -15.71 3.04
CA TYR A 38 1.56 -16.52 3.66
C TYR A 38 1.78 -16.67 5.17
N GLY A 39 3.01 -16.97 5.60
CA GLY A 39 3.36 -17.07 7.02
C GLY A 39 3.07 -15.78 7.78
N SER A 40 3.35 -14.61 7.20
CA SER A 40 3.05 -13.31 7.82
C SER A 40 1.56 -13.08 8.02
N TYR A 41 0.72 -13.41 7.04
CA TYR A 41 -0.74 -13.26 7.16
C TYR A 41 -1.35 -14.29 8.10
N LEU A 42 -0.86 -15.53 8.08
CA LEU A 42 -1.24 -16.57 9.06
C LEU A 42 -0.93 -16.14 10.49
N ALA A 43 0.26 -15.57 10.73
CA ALA A 43 0.65 -15.06 12.05
C ALA A 43 -0.22 -13.89 12.53
N ARG A 44 -0.77 -13.09 11.61
CA ARG A 44 -1.75 -12.03 11.91
C ARG A 44 -3.16 -12.59 12.17
N GLY A 45 -3.40 -13.87 11.90
CA GLY A 45 -4.68 -14.54 12.12
C GLY A 45 -5.72 -14.34 11.01
N ASP A 46 -5.36 -13.69 9.90
CA ASP A 46 -6.29 -13.43 8.80
C ASP A 46 -5.59 -13.47 7.44
N LEU A 47 -5.98 -14.46 6.62
CA LEU A 47 -5.52 -14.61 5.24
C LEU A 47 -6.35 -13.79 4.23
N LYS A 48 -7.54 -13.34 4.61
CA LYS A 48 -8.48 -12.67 3.70
C LYS A 48 -7.85 -11.48 2.96
N PRO A 49 -7.06 -10.59 3.60
CA PRO A 49 -6.47 -9.46 2.89
C PRO A 49 -5.45 -9.88 1.82
N LEU A 50 -4.79 -11.03 1.99
CA LEU A 50 -3.90 -11.60 0.98
C LEU A 50 -4.69 -12.16 -0.20
N LEU A 51 -5.75 -12.93 0.08
CA LEU A 51 -6.57 -13.58 -0.95
C LEU A 51 -7.36 -12.56 -1.78
N GLU A 52 -7.80 -11.46 -1.16
CA GLU A 52 -8.53 -10.39 -1.81
C GLU A 52 -7.61 -9.30 -2.39
N TYR A 53 -6.29 -9.42 -2.24
CA TYR A 53 -5.33 -8.36 -2.56
C TYR A 53 -5.46 -7.87 -4.00
N GLU A 54 -5.46 -8.78 -4.98
CA GLU A 54 -5.56 -8.43 -6.40
C GLU A 54 -6.87 -7.69 -6.71
N SER A 55 -7.99 -8.18 -6.17
CA SER A 55 -9.30 -7.56 -6.33
C SER A 55 -9.32 -6.16 -5.70
N ASN A 56 -8.80 -6.01 -4.48
CA ASN A 56 -8.76 -4.74 -3.77
C ASN A 56 -7.90 -3.70 -4.52
N ILE A 57 -6.76 -4.11 -5.10
CA ILE A 57 -5.94 -3.24 -5.95
C ILE A 57 -6.69 -2.86 -7.24
N ALA A 58 -7.40 -3.80 -7.87
CA ALA A 58 -8.17 -3.52 -9.07
C ALA A 58 -9.31 -2.51 -8.84
N HIS A 59 -9.94 -2.52 -7.65
CA HIS A 59 -11.02 -1.61 -7.29
C HIS A 59 -10.54 -0.30 -6.64
N LEU A 60 -9.25 -0.17 -6.33
CA LEU A 60 -8.67 1.03 -5.71
C LEU A 60 -9.00 2.28 -6.54
N CYS A 61 -9.58 3.28 -5.88
CA CYS A 61 -9.97 4.56 -6.48
C CYS A 61 -9.33 5.77 -5.76
N GLU A 62 -9.49 6.95 -6.37
CA GLU A 62 -8.97 8.22 -5.83
C GLU A 62 -9.49 8.51 -4.41
N GLN A 63 -10.77 8.24 -4.16
CA GLN A 63 -11.41 8.52 -2.88
C GLN A 63 -10.78 7.72 -1.74
N ASP A 64 -10.36 6.48 -1.98
CA ASP A 64 -9.69 5.63 -0.99
C ASP A 64 -8.35 6.21 -0.56
N LEU A 65 -7.58 6.72 -1.52
CA LEU A 65 -6.29 7.37 -1.29
C LEU A 65 -6.46 8.68 -0.52
N VAL A 66 -7.41 9.51 -0.93
CA VAL A 66 -7.71 10.78 -0.26
C VAL A 66 -8.18 10.52 1.18
N LYS A 67 -9.07 9.55 1.39
CA LYS A 67 -9.58 9.15 2.71
C LYS A 67 -8.45 8.65 3.61
N SER A 68 -7.58 7.79 3.09
CA SER A 68 -6.44 7.26 3.84
C SER A 68 -5.44 8.35 4.19
N ALA A 69 -5.11 9.24 3.23
CA ALA A 69 -4.22 10.37 3.46
C ALA A 69 -4.77 11.34 4.52
N LYS A 70 -6.08 11.64 4.48
CA LYS A 70 -6.73 12.49 5.49
C LYS A 70 -6.72 11.83 6.87
N LYS A 71 -6.92 10.51 6.94
CA LYS A 71 -6.99 9.76 8.20
C LYS A 71 -5.62 9.61 8.88
N TYR A 72 -4.58 9.27 8.13
CA TYR A 72 -3.31 8.83 8.71
C TYR A 72 -2.19 9.87 8.63
N PHE A 73 -2.16 10.74 7.61
CA PHE A 73 -1.09 11.73 7.46
C PHE A 73 -1.37 13.00 8.27
N ASP A 74 -1.78 12.85 9.53
CA ASP A 74 -2.00 13.94 10.45
C ASP A 74 -0.73 14.30 11.23
N ARG A 75 -0.53 15.59 11.55
CA ARG A 75 0.62 16.03 12.34
C ARG A 75 0.57 15.49 13.77
N SER A 76 -0.61 15.26 14.33
CA SER A 76 -0.77 14.64 15.66
C SER A 76 -0.21 13.22 15.71
N ASN A 77 -0.19 12.53 14.57
CA ASN A 77 0.30 11.17 14.42
C ASN A 77 1.71 11.13 13.81
N SER A 78 2.36 12.30 13.65
CA SER A 78 3.64 12.43 12.99
C SER A 78 4.79 12.41 13.99
N THR A 79 5.72 11.48 13.80
CA THR A 79 7.01 11.48 14.48
C THR A 79 8.08 11.94 13.49
N THR A 80 8.79 13.03 13.79
CA THR A 80 9.86 13.57 12.94
C THR A 80 11.20 13.46 13.66
N LEU A 81 12.15 12.74 13.05
CA LEU A 81 13.53 12.64 13.53
C LEU A 81 14.44 13.43 12.58
N ILE A 82 15.26 14.33 13.13
CA ILE A 82 16.27 15.08 12.36
C ILE A 82 17.64 14.60 12.83
N LEU A 83 18.34 13.87 11.97
CA LEU A 83 19.72 13.47 12.20
C LEU A 83 20.66 14.57 11.70
N ARG A 84 21.55 15.04 12.56
CA ARG A 84 22.64 15.96 12.20
C ARG A 84 23.97 15.31 12.55
N LYS A 85 24.99 15.60 11.75
CA LYS A 85 26.38 15.35 12.11
C LYS A 85 26.86 16.59 12.88
N ASP A 86 27.55 16.39 14.00
CA ASP A 86 28.25 17.48 14.69
C ASP A 86 29.24 18.19 13.75
#